data_AF-A0AAN9UY05-F1
#
_entry.id   AF-A0AAN9UY05-F1
#
_cell.length_a   1.000
_cell.length_b   1.000
_cell.length_c   1.000
_cell.angle_alpha   90.00
_cell.angle_beta   90.00
_cell.angle_gamma   90.00
#
_symmetry.space_group_name_H-M   'P 1'
#
loop_
_entity.id
_entity.type
_entity.pdbx_description
1 polymer ?
#
loop_
_entity_poly.entity_id
_entity_poly.type
_entity_poly.pdbx_seq_one_letter_code
_entity_poly.pdbx_strand_id
1 'polypeptide(L)'
;MSSSSVARLFCGLLSTVAISTVTAIDPLQYVDQLIGSSNGGNIFAGATVPYGVAKAVADTNSGSNQGGFTLDGSPITGFSVLHDSGTGGSPSLGNFPLFPYSSCPGDDIDRCDFPKKTRVNHGSFNDTSVEARPGYFGITLNTGVEAEMTTTHHAALFRFTFPATDGEGNASRPLILQDLSDLQDSREDNGTVAVDSETGRITGSGRFRSSFSKGYYSAYFCTDFSGPAIRDNGVFVNSRASTDVKNLTVSRGINGYPLPAGGFVRFESADAPVLARVGVSFISAAQACASAEREIPDYDFDAVAQAASDAWAAKLGAISISTGGGVDASLATNFYSGIYRTMVNPQNYTGENPLWDNGEPYFDSFYW
;
A
#
# COMPACT_ATOMS: atom_id res chain seq x y z
N MET A 1 -33.57 62.35 -63.73
CA MET A 1 -33.28 61.72 -62.43
C MET A 1 -34.09 60.44 -62.31
N SER A 2 -33.50 59.28 -62.56
CA SER A 2 -33.99 58.00 -62.06
C SER A 2 -32.82 57.02 -62.14
N SER A 3 -32.35 56.59 -60.97
CA SER A 3 -31.13 55.80 -60.78
C SER A 3 -31.49 54.32 -60.73
N SER A 4 -30.88 53.52 -61.58
CA SER A 4 -30.99 52.07 -61.60
C SER A 4 -30.02 51.46 -60.58
N SER A 5 -30.55 50.85 -59.51
CA SER A 5 -29.74 50.10 -58.54
C SER A 5 -29.68 48.62 -58.93
N VAL A 6 -28.47 48.14 -59.21
CA VAL A 6 -28.16 46.72 -59.38
C VAL A 6 -27.74 46.15 -58.02
N ALA A 7 -28.55 45.27 -57.44
CA ALA A 7 -28.20 44.51 -56.24
C ALA A 7 -27.37 43.27 -56.63
N ARG A 8 -26.10 43.23 -56.21
CA ARG A 8 -25.25 42.02 -56.31
C ARG A 8 -25.42 41.19 -55.06
N LEU A 9 -25.97 39.98 -55.19
CA LEU A 9 -25.98 38.97 -54.14
C LEU A 9 -24.58 38.35 -54.02
N PHE A 10 -23.89 38.57 -52.91
CA PHE A 10 -22.70 37.80 -52.54
C PHE A 10 -23.15 36.60 -51.70
N CYS A 11 -23.10 35.41 -52.29
CA CYS A 11 -23.31 34.15 -51.58
C CYS A 11 -21.98 33.73 -50.96
N GLY A 12 -21.75 34.08 -49.70
CA GLY A 12 -20.59 33.64 -48.93
C GLY A 12 -20.80 32.21 -48.43
N LEU A 13 -20.05 31.25 -48.98
CA LEU A 13 -19.93 29.91 -48.40
C LEU A 13 -19.22 30.03 -47.04
N LEU A 14 -19.97 29.94 -45.94
CA LEU A 14 -19.42 29.68 -44.61
C LEU A 14 -19.08 28.18 -44.53
N SER A 15 -17.82 27.84 -44.79
CA SER A 15 -17.27 26.52 -44.42
C SER A 15 -17.22 26.44 -42.90
N THR A 16 -18.19 25.75 -42.31
CA THR A 16 -18.13 25.30 -40.92
C THR A 16 -17.00 24.27 -40.79
N VAL A 17 -15.84 24.71 -40.31
CA VAL A 17 -14.80 23.80 -39.85
C VAL A 17 -15.33 23.13 -38.58
N ALA A 18 -15.75 21.87 -38.70
CA ALA A 18 -16.03 21.04 -37.54
C ALA A 18 -14.69 20.79 -36.83
N ILE A 19 -14.46 21.51 -35.74
CA ILE A 19 -13.39 21.18 -34.80
C ILE A 19 -13.84 19.90 -34.11
N SER A 20 -13.36 18.75 -34.59
CA SER A 20 -13.44 17.51 -33.83
C SER A 20 -12.65 17.72 -32.54
N THR A 21 -13.35 17.98 -31.46
CA THR A 21 -12.77 17.88 -30.12
C THR A 21 -12.36 16.42 -29.95
N VAL A 22 -11.06 16.13 -30.05
CA VAL A 22 -10.51 14.89 -29.53
C VAL A 22 -10.81 14.94 -28.04
N THR A 23 -11.83 14.18 -27.59
CA THR A 23 -12.05 13.95 -26.16
C THR A 23 -10.76 13.35 -25.64
N ALA A 24 -10.02 14.11 -24.83
CA ALA A 24 -8.82 13.65 -24.19
C ALA A 24 -9.20 12.40 -23.38
N ILE A 25 -8.64 11.27 -23.78
CA ILE A 25 -8.93 10.00 -23.12
C ILE A 25 -8.16 9.99 -21.81
N ASP A 26 -8.85 9.80 -20.69
CA ASP A 26 -8.19 9.65 -19.39
C ASP A 26 -7.33 8.37 -19.42
N PRO A 27 -5.98 8.47 -19.35
CA PRO A 27 -5.12 7.30 -19.45
C PRO A 27 -5.26 6.35 -18.26
N LEU A 28 -5.75 6.82 -17.10
CA LEU A 28 -5.89 5.99 -15.91
C LEU A 28 -6.89 4.86 -16.11
N GLN A 29 -7.91 5.05 -16.95
CA GLN A 29 -8.91 4.01 -17.26
C GLN A 29 -8.30 2.77 -17.95
N TYR A 30 -7.09 2.90 -18.50
CA TYR A 30 -6.39 1.82 -19.19
C TYR A 30 -5.26 1.22 -18.33
N VAL A 31 -5.09 1.64 -17.09
CA VAL A 31 -4.11 1.00 -16.21
C VAL A 31 -4.79 -0.12 -15.44
N ASP A 32 -4.41 -1.35 -15.77
CA ASP A 32 -4.73 -2.55 -15.00
C ASP A 32 -3.48 -3.00 -14.24
N GLN A 33 -3.50 -2.74 -12.93
CA GLN A 33 -2.42 -3.09 -12.01
C GLN A 33 -2.34 -4.61 -11.76
N LEU A 34 -3.43 -5.35 -12.00
CA LEU A 34 -3.51 -6.79 -11.73
C LEU A 34 -2.92 -7.63 -12.86
N ILE A 35 -2.70 -7.07 -14.06
CA ILE A 35 -1.97 -7.79 -15.12
C ILE A 35 -0.57 -8.19 -14.60
N GLY A 36 -0.33 -9.50 -14.48
CA GLY A 36 0.92 -10.07 -13.95
C GLY A 36 0.92 -10.38 -12.46
N SER A 37 -0.17 -10.14 -11.72
CA SER A 37 -0.33 -10.59 -10.33
C SER A 37 -0.56 -12.12 -10.23
N SER A 38 -0.76 -12.80 -11.35
CA SER A 38 -0.81 -14.25 -11.45
C SER A 38 0.14 -14.74 -12.53
N ASN A 39 0.39 -16.05 -12.57
CA ASN A 39 1.18 -16.72 -13.62
C ASN A 39 2.63 -16.22 -13.74
N GLY A 40 3.26 -15.81 -12.63
CA GLY A 40 4.70 -15.56 -12.56
C GLY A 40 5.16 -14.19 -13.05
N GLY A 41 4.27 -13.20 -13.13
CA GLY A 41 4.67 -11.82 -13.38
C GLY A 41 5.36 -11.15 -12.18
N ASN A 42 5.03 -11.59 -10.96
CA ASN A 42 5.63 -11.13 -9.69
C ASN A 42 5.58 -9.60 -9.50
N ILE A 43 4.60 -8.94 -10.12
CA ILE A 43 4.46 -7.48 -10.12
C ILE A 43 3.92 -6.96 -8.79
N PHE A 44 4.18 -5.68 -8.51
CA PHE A 44 3.46 -4.95 -7.48
C PHE A 44 2.10 -4.46 -8.00
N ALA A 45 1.01 -4.82 -7.32
CA ALA A 45 -0.36 -4.48 -7.71
C ALA A 45 -1.01 -3.39 -6.84
N GLY A 46 -0.31 -2.91 -5.82
CA GLY A 46 -0.87 -2.05 -4.78
C GLY A 46 -0.87 -0.56 -5.09
N ALA A 47 -1.14 0.22 -4.04
CA ALA A 47 -1.09 1.67 -4.07
C ALA A 47 0.35 2.17 -3.96
N THR A 48 0.73 3.07 -4.87
CA THR A 48 1.98 3.82 -4.82
C THR A 48 1.81 5.10 -5.65
N VAL A 49 2.61 6.13 -5.39
CA VAL A 49 2.78 7.27 -6.31
C VAL A 49 3.90 6.95 -7.32
N PRO A 50 4.02 7.67 -8.45
CA PRO A 50 5.15 7.47 -9.36
C PRO A 50 6.50 7.57 -8.63
N TYR A 51 7.31 6.52 -8.74
CA TYR A 51 8.61 6.37 -8.08
C TYR A 51 8.58 6.47 -6.53
N GLY A 52 7.43 6.24 -5.91
CA GLY A 52 7.25 6.31 -4.46
C GLY A 52 8.04 5.25 -3.70
N VAL A 53 8.46 5.61 -2.48
CA VAL A 53 9.05 4.68 -1.49
C VAL A 53 7.96 3.85 -0.84
N ALA A 54 6.85 4.50 -0.47
CA ALA A 54 5.69 3.80 0.05
C ALA A 54 4.97 3.05 -1.07
N LYS A 55 4.77 1.76 -0.83
CA LYS A 55 4.13 0.78 -1.71
C LYS A 55 3.24 -0.11 -0.87
N ALA A 56 1.99 0.31 -0.70
CA ALA A 56 1.04 -0.37 0.15
C ALA A 56 0.23 -1.41 -0.63
N VAL A 57 0.25 -2.67 -0.18
CA VAL A 57 -0.57 -3.74 -0.75
C VAL A 57 -0.89 -4.80 0.31
N ALA A 58 -1.84 -5.69 0.01
CA ALA A 58 -2.06 -6.91 0.77
C ALA A 58 -1.01 -7.99 0.43
N ASP A 59 -0.47 -8.65 1.45
CA ASP A 59 0.61 -9.64 1.32
C ASP A 59 0.06 -11.05 1.26
N THR A 60 0.03 -11.65 0.08
CA THR A 60 -0.41 -13.04 -0.11
C THR A 60 0.60 -14.06 0.41
N ASN A 61 0.09 -15.19 0.90
CA ASN A 61 0.91 -16.37 1.25
C ASN A 61 1.30 -17.21 0.01
N SER A 62 1.60 -16.54 -1.10
CA SER A 62 1.96 -17.19 -2.37
C SER A 62 3.47 -17.39 -2.49
N GLY A 63 3.89 -18.37 -3.29
CA GLY A 63 5.28 -18.48 -3.74
C GLY A 63 5.69 -17.43 -4.78
N SER A 64 4.72 -16.69 -5.33
CA SER A 64 4.89 -15.62 -6.32
C SER A 64 4.62 -14.23 -5.73
N ASN A 65 4.75 -14.08 -4.41
CA ASN A 65 4.45 -12.85 -3.68
C ASN A 65 5.59 -11.81 -3.66
N GLN A 66 6.51 -11.83 -4.63
CA GLN A 66 7.65 -10.89 -4.64
C GLN A 66 7.21 -9.42 -4.74
N GLY A 67 6.06 -9.14 -5.34
CA GLY A 67 5.40 -7.84 -5.33
C GLY A 67 4.32 -7.68 -4.25
N GLY A 68 4.30 -8.56 -3.25
CA GLY A 68 3.32 -8.61 -2.15
C GLY A 68 2.06 -9.42 -2.48
N PHE A 69 1.40 -9.11 -3.60
CA PHE A 69 0.05 -9.62 -3.89
C PHE A 69 -0.04 -10.51 -5.12
N THR A 70 -0.83 -11.59 -5.02
CA THR A 70 -1.18 -12.48 -6.13
C THR A 70 -2.68 -12.78 -6.22
N LEU A 71 -3.18 -12.99 -7.44
CA LEU A 71 -4.52 -13.55 -7.71
C LEU A 71 -4.41 -15.03 -8.05
N ASP A 72 -4.03 -15.85 -7.06
CA ASP A 72 -3.88 -17.31 -7.20
C ASP A 72 -4.63 -18.09 -6.11
N GLY A 73 -5.53 -17.41 -5.38
CA GLY A 73 -6.29 -17.98 -4.26
C GLY A 73 -5.52 -18.10 -2.94
N SER A 74 -4.27 -17.61 -2.89
CA SER A 74 -3.50 -17.59 -1.65
C SER A 74 -4.07 -16.58 -0.65
N PRO A 75 -4.29 -16.96 0.62
CA PRO A 75 -4.80 -16.04 1.64
C PRO A 75 -3.80 -14.93 1.98
N ILE A 76 -4.34 -13.81 2.49
CA ILE A 76 -3.56 -12.68 2.99
C ILE A 76 -2.89 -13.01 4.32
N THR A 77 -1.64 -12.58 4.44
CA THR A 77 -0.85 -12.66 5.65
C THR A 77 -0.59 -11.29 6.26
N GLY A 78 -0.95 -10.18 5.63
CA GLY A 78 -0.63 -8.85 6.14
C GLY A 78 -0.94 -7.76 5.13
N PHE A 79 -0.77 -6.52 5.55
CA PHE A 79 -0.82 -5.33 4.71
C PHE A 79 0.42 -4.50 5.02
N SER A 80 1.43 -4.54 4.14
CA SER A 80 2.71 -3.87 4.36
C SER A 80 2.94 -2.74 3.36
N VAL A 81 4.03 -1.98 3.54
CA VAL A 81 4.23 -0.64 2.96
C VAL A 81 5.49 -0.48 2.12
N LEU A 82 6.32 -1.50 2.00
CA LEU A 82 7.54 -1.50 1.21
C LEU A 82 7.53 -2.71 0.29
N HIS A 83 7.71 -2.53 -1.02
CA HIS A 83 7.70 -3.64 -1.98
C HIS A 83 8.63 -3.39 -3.16
N ASP A 84 9.07 -4.46 -3.80
CA ASP A 84 9.64 -4.40 -5.15
C ASP A 84 8.57 -4.80 -6.18
N SER A 85 8.88 -4.72 -7.47
CA SER A 85 7.97 -5.17 -8.54
C SER A 85 8.73 -5.96 -9.59
N GLY A 86 8.25 -7.17 -9.89
CA GLY A 86 8.75 -8.00 -10.99
C GLY A 86 10.06 -8.71 -10.70
N THR A 87 10.44 -8.85 -9.42
CA THR A 87 11.65 -9.58 -9.03
C THR A 87 11.42 -11.10 -9.07
N GLY A 88 12.48 -11.86 -9.31
CA GLY A 88 12.48 -13.33 -9.20
C GLY A 88 13.01 -13.81 -7.85
N GLY A 89 13.17 -15.12 -7.69
CA GLY A 89 13.84 -15.67 -6.51
C GLY A 89 13.04 -15.49 -5.21
N SER A 90 13.75 -15.21 -4.11
CA SER A 90 13.09 -14.96 -2.82
C SER A 90 12.46 -13.56 -2.82
N PRO A 91 11.27 -13.39 -2.22
CA PRO A 91 10.69 -12.06 -2.05
C PRO A 91 11.62 -11.18 -1.20
N SER A 92 11.66 -9.90 -1.53
CA SER A 92 12.27 -8.84 -0.74
C SER A 92 11.18 -7.95 -0.14
N LEU A 93 11.54 -7.19 0.90
CA LEU A 93 10.65 -6.20 1.51
C LEU A 93 9.33 -6.83 2.01
N GLY A 94 8.23 -6.11 1.89
CA GLY A 94 6.96 -6.31 2.60
C GLY A 94 7.12 -6.20 4.11
N ASN A 95 8.00 -5.29 4.53
CA ASN A 95 8.32 -5.09 5.93
C ASN A 95 7.14 -4.48 6.67
N PHE A 96 7.02 -4.87 7.93
CA PHE A 96 6.09 -4.31 8.88
C PHE A 96 4.63 -4.41 8.41
N PRO A 97 4.09 -5.63 8.20
CA PRO A 97 2.70 -5.78 7.86
C PRO A 97 1.79 -5.44 9.05
N LEU A 98 0.74 -4.67 8.75
CA LEU A 98 -0.44 -4.57 9.59
C LEU A 98 -1.34 -5.80 9.39
N PHE A 99 -2.10 -6.18 10.41
CA PHE A 99 -3.21 -7.13 10.24
C PHE A 99 -4.40 -6.76 11.13
N PRO A 100 -5.59 -6.53 10.54
CA PRO A 100 -6.81 -6.18 11.27
C PRO A 100 -7.61 -7.44 11.67
N TYR A 101 -8.13 -7.44 12.89
CA TYR A 101 -9.09 -8.40 13.41
C TYR A 101 -10.36 -7.67 13.84
N SER A 102 -11.54 -8.20 13.49
CA SER A 102 -12.81 -7.69 14.01
C SER A 102 -12.91 -7.86 15.54
N SER A 103 -12.35 -8.95 16.08
CA SER A 103 -12.20 -9.21 17.53
C SER A 103 -11.22 -10.35 17.76
N CYS A 104 -10.61 -10.40 18.95
CA CYS A 104 -10.01 -11.65 19.43
C CYS A 104 -11.11 -12.61 19.94
N PRO A 105 -10.98 -13.93 19.77
CA PRO A 105 -11.96 -14.90 20.28
C PRO A 105 -12.23 -14.73 21.78
N GLY A 106 -13.49 -14.53 22.14
CA GLY A 106 -13.90 -14.23 23.53
C GLY A 106 -13.32 -12.95 24.12
N ASP A 107 -12.89 -12.00 23.28
CA ASP A 107 -12.19 -10.75 23.64
C ASP A 107 -10.89 -10.95 24.45
N ASP A 108 -10.33 -12.16 24.39
CA ASP A 108 -9.07 -12.52 25.03
C ASP A 108 -7.90 -12.27 24.07
N ILE A 109 -7.01 -11.35 24.45
CA ILE A 109 -5.85 -10.96 23.63
C ILE A 109 -4.93 -12.15 23.34
N ASP A 110 -4.77 -13.09 24.28
CA ASP A 110 -3.90 -14.26 24.10
C ASP A 110 -4.52 -15.30 23.14
N ARG A 111 -5.78 -15.11 22.73
CA ARG A 111 -6.47 -15.94 21.73
C ARG A 111 -6.46 -15.34 20.33
N CYS A 112 -5.92 -14.13 20.14
CA CYS A 112 -5.64 -13.61 18.81
C CYS A 112 -4.45 -14.35 18.17
N ASP A 113 -4.58 -14.66 16.87
CA ASP A 113 -3.54 -15.37 16.12
C ASP A 113 -2.43 -14.41 15.65
N PHE A 114 -1.48 -14.04 16.50
CA PHE A 114 -0.43 -13.08 16.07
C PHE A 114 0.55 -13.62 15.01
N PRO A 115 1.09 -14.86 15.12
CA PRO A 115 2.08 -15.35 14.16
C PRO A 115 1.54 -15.39 12.72
N LYS A 116 2.36 -14.93 11.75
CA LYS A 116 2.06 -14.97 10.31
C LYS A 116 1.48 -16.32 9.85
N LYS A 117 2.02 -17.43 10.36
CA LYS A 117 1.62 -18.81 10.03
C LYS A 117 0.26 -19.25 10.56
N THR A 118 -0.28 -18.59 11.59
CA THR A 118 -1.63 -18.88 12.09
C THR A 118 -2.63 -17.82 11.63
N ARG A 119 -2.22 -16.54 11.59
CA ARG A 119 -3.10 -15.45 11.15
C ARG A 119 -3.59 -15.57 9.72
N VAL A 120 -2.81 -16.24 8.87
CA VAL A 120 -3.17 -16.56 7.48
C VAL A 120 -4.55 -17.22 7.35
N ASN A 121 -5.03 -17.93 8.39
CA ASN A 121 -6.35 -18.54 8.42
C ASN A 121 -7.50 -17.50 8.37
N HIS A 122 -7.21 -16.24 8.70
CA HIS A 122 -8.16 -15.13 8.71
C HIS A 122 -8.05 -14.24 7.46
N GLY A 123 -7.12 -14.55 6.55
CA GLY A 123 -6.81 -13.72 5.38
C GLY A 123 -7.46 -14.17 4.08
N SER A 124 -8.38 -15.14 4.10
CA SER A 124 -9.10 -15.53 2.88
C SER A 124 -9.97 -14.38 2.36
N PHE A 125 -10.12 -14.26 1.04
CA PHE A 125 -10.91 -13.24 0.36
C PHE A 125 -11.52 -13.80 -0.93
N ASN A 126 -12.34 -13.00 -1.60
CA ASN A 126 -12.84 -13.29 -2.95
C ASN A 126 -12.15 -12.37 -3.96
N ASP A 127 -11.63 -12.90 -5.06
CA ASP A 127 -10.93 -12.13 -6.10
C ASP A 127 -11.75 -10.93 -6.61
N THR A 128 -13.09 -11.05 -6.63
CA THR A 128 -14.00 -9.96 -7.05
C THR A 128 -14.08 -8.78 -6.06
N SER A 129 -13.55 -8.95 -4.85
CA SER A 129 -13.44 -7.86 -3.85
C SER A 129 -12.22 -6.97 -4.06
N VAL A 130 -11.30 -7.38 -4.93
CA VAL A 130 -10.04 -6.66 -5.16
C VAL A 130 -10.30 -5.50 -6.11
N GLU A 131 -10.00 -4.29 -5.65
CA GLU A 131 -9.98 -3.09 -6.47
C GLU A 131 -8.56 -2.54 -6.52
N ALA A 132 -8.02 -2.38 -7.72
CA ALA A 132 -6.66 -1.88 -7.91
C ALA A 132 -6.65 -0.86 -9.05
N ARG A 133 -6.26 0.37 -8.75
CA ARG A 133 -6.13 1.48 -9.71
C ARG A 133 -4.98 2.39 -9.30
N PRO A 134 -4.39 3.18 -10.21
CA PRO A 134 -3.24 4.03 -9.89
C PRO A 134 -3.43 4.87 -8.61
N GLY A 135 -2.58 4.61 -7.60
CA GLY A 135 -2.62 5.29 -6.31
C GLY A 135 -3.57 4.71 -5.25
N TYR A 136 -4.28 3.61 -5.55
CA TYR A 136 -5.25 2.99 -4.64
C TYR A 136 -5.27 1.46 -4.77
N PHE A 137 -5.44 0.78 -3.63
CA PHE A 137 -5.73 -0.65 -3.59
C PHE A 137 -6.76 -0.92 -2.48
N GLY A 138 -7.72 -1.80 -2.76
CA GLY A 138 -8.78 -2.18 -1.84
C GLY A 138 -9.06 -3.67 -1.91
N ILE A 139 -9.40 -4.28 -0.78
CA ILE A 139 -9.75 -5.70 -0.69
C ILE A 139 -10.67 -5.94 0.50
N THR A 140 -11.61 -6.88 0.38
CA THR A 140 -12.46 -7.32 1.50
C THR A 140 -12.11 -8.74 1.90
N LEU A 141 -11.69 -8.93 3.15
CA LEU A 141 -11.48 -10.26 3.71
C LEU A 141 -12.82 -10.95 3.96
N ASN A 142 -12.87 -12.28 3.89
CA ASN A 142 -14.06 -13.07 4.17
C ASN A 142 -14.53 -12.95 5.65
N THR A 143 -13.68 -12.41 6.52
CA THR A 143 -14.04 -12.00 7.89
C THR A 143 -14.94 -10.76 7.92
N GLY A 144 -15.17 -10.11 6.77
CA GLY A 144 -15.94 -8.88 6.63
C GLY A 144 -15.12 -7.60 6.82
N VAL A 145 -13.82 -7.70 7.09
CA VAL A 145 -12.95 -6.53 7.19
C VAL A 145 -12.59 -6.02 5.80
N GLU A 146 -12.92 -4.76 5.53
CA GLU A 146 -12.50 -4.06 4.33
C GLU A 146 -11.19 -3.33 4.63
N ALA A 147 -10.21 -3.50 3.75
CA ALA A 147 -8.90 -2.86 3.85
C ALA A 147 -8.63 -2.09 2.56
N GLU A 148 -8.55 -0.77 2.69
CA GLU A 148 -8.23 0.15 1.61
C GLU A 148 -6.89 0.84 1.92
N MET A 149 -6.12 1.15 0.88
CA MET A 149 -4.83 1.80 1.03
C MET A 149 -4.54 2.78 -0.09
N THR A 150 -3.93 3.89 0.28
CA THR A 150 -3.35 4.88 -0.61
C THR A 150 -2.01 5.35 -0.05
N THR A 151 -1.26 6.14 -0.80
CA THR A 151 0.13 6.49 -0.47
C THR A 151 0.48 7.90 -0.88
N THR A 152 1.40 8.50 -0.13
CA THR A 152 2.27 9.59 -0.57
C THR A 152 3.66 9.03 -0.91
N HIS A 153 4.71 9.85 -0.90
CA HIS A 153 6.05 9.40 -1.28
C HIS A 153 6.65 8.45 -0.24
N HIS A 154 6.56 8.80 1.05
CA HIS A 154 7.19 8.05 2.16
C HIS A 154 6.18 7.49 3.17
N ALA A 155 4.88 7.65 2.92
CA ALA A 155 3.85 7.16 3.82
C ALA A 155 2.69 6.49 3.08
N ALA A 156 2.08 5.52 3.75
CA ALA A 156 0.81 4.92 3.38
C ALA A 156 -0.27 5.37 4.36
N LEU A 157 -1.50 5.49 3.86
CA LEU A 157 -2.69 5.63 4.70
C LEU A 157 -3.60 4.44 4.41
N PHE A 158 -3.80 3.61 5.43
CA PHE A 158 -4.75 2.51 5.41
C PHE A 158 -6.07 2.96 6.00
N ARG A 159 -7.18 2.46 5.46
CA ARG A 159 -8.52 2.55 6.02
C ARG A 159 -9.06 1.14 6.23
N PHE A 160 -9.27 0.78 7.49
CA PHE A 160 -9.86 -0.50 7.88
C PHE A 160 -11.30 -0.29 8.35
N THR A 161 -12.26 -0.84 7.61
CA THR A 161 -13.67 -0.85 8.00
C THR A 161 -14.01 -2.23 8.53
N PHE A 162 -14.57 -2.29 9.73
CA PHE A 162 -14.86 -3.55 10.42
C PHE A 162 -16.35 -3.87 10.35
N PRO A 163 -16.73 -5.16 10.28
CA PRO A 163 -18.13 -5.54 10.39
C PRO A 163 -18.66 -5.19 11.78
N ALA A 164 -19.96 -4.87 11.90
CA ALA A 164 -20.58 -4.52 13.18
C ALA A 164 -20.52 -5.66 14.22
N THR A 165 -20.51 -6.92 13.74
CA THR A 165 -20.39 -8.11 14.58
C THR A 165 -19.19 -8.96 14.20
N ASP A 166 -18.60 -9.62 15.18
CA ASP A 166 -17.52 -10.59 15.00
C ASP A 166 -18.03 -11.94 14.46
N GLY A 167 -17.11 -12.88 14.23
CA GLY A 167 -17.43 -14.23 13.76
C GLY A 167 -18.23 -15.09 14.75
N GLU A 168 -18.38 -14.65 16.01
CA GLU A 168 -19.18 -15.30 17.05
C GLU A 168 -20.56 -14.62 17.23
N GLY A 169 -20.83 -13.52 16.50
CA GLY A 169 -22.06 -12.75 16.55
C GLY A 169 -22.11 -11.68 17.66
N ASN A 170 -20.99 -11.42 18.35
CA ASN A 170 -20.88 -10.33 19.32
C ASN A 170 -20.53 -9.01 18.63
N ALA A 171 -20.70 -7.88 19.29
CA ALA A 171 -20.24 -6.59 18.76
C ALA A 171 -18.72 -6.60 18.54
N SER A 172 -18.26 -6.16 17.37
CA SER A 172 -16.84 -6.11 17.04
C SER A 172 -16.06 -5.17 17.96
N ARG A 173 -14.93 -5.65 18.45
CA ARG A 173 -13.93 -4.97 19.28
C ARG A 173 -12.58 -5.05 18.57
N PRO A 174 -12.34 -4.17 17.58
CA PRO A 174 -11.24 -4.37 16.64
C PRO A 174 -9.86 -4.40 17.30
N LEU A 175 -8.96 -5.16 16.70
CA LEU A 175 -7.52 -5.14 16.97
C LEU A 175 -6.78 -4.94 15.65
N ILE A 176 -5.79 -4.05 15.64
CA ILE A 176 -4.81 -3.98 14.55
C ILE A 176 -3.44 -4.28 15.14
N LEU A 177 -2.76 -5.31 14.61
CA LEU A 177 -1.36 -5.60 14.95
C LEU A 177 -0.43 -4.99 13.90
N GLN A 178 0.80 -4.71 14.32
CA GLN A 178 1.94 -4.31 13.50
C GLN A 178 3.08 -5.29 13.77
N ASP A 179 3.31 -6.21 12.83
CA ASP A 179 4.34 -7.25 12.95
C ASP A 179 5.72 -6.71 12.55
N LEU A 180 6.80 -7.27 13.10
CA LEU A 180 8.18 -6.97 12.73
C LEU A 180 8.72 -7.90 11.62
N SER A 181 7.85 -8.60 10.90
CA SER A 181 8.21 -9.48 9.80
C SER A 181 8.34 -8.73 8.47
N ASP A 182 8.87 -9.46 7.49
CA ASP A 182 8.94 -9.13 6.07
C ASP A 182 8.42 -10.33 5.26
N LEU A 183 8.29 -10.23 3.93
CA LEU A 183 7.74 -11.32 3.11
C LEU A 183 8.55 -12.61 3.26
N GLN A 184 9.87 -12.50 3.33
CA GLN A 184 10.81 -13.63 3.41
C GLN A 184 10.99 -14.19 4.84
N ASP A 185 10.42 -13.56 5.86
CA ASP A 185 10.76 -13.81 7.26
C ASP A 185 12.30 -13.77 7.49
N SER A 186 12.94 -12.70 7.01
CA SER A 186 14.39 -12.51 6.99
C SER A 186 14.94 -11.64 8.13
N ARG A 187 14.08 -11.06 8.97
CA ARG A 187 14.49 -10.19 10.08
C ARG A 187 15.59 -10.82 10.95
N GLU A 188 16.67 -10.07 11.13
CA GLU A 188 17.79 -10.40 12.01
C GLU A 188 17.52 -10.02 13.47
N ASP A 189 18.52 -10.25 14.32
CA ASP A 189 18.47 -9.91 15.74
C ASP A 189 18.29 -8.38 15.96
N ASN A 190 17.75 -8.04 17.13
CA ASN A 190 17.52 -6.66 17.59
C ASN A 190 16.45 -5.89 16.79
N GLY A 191 15.39 -6.58 16.37
CA GLY A 191 14.16 -5.90 15.95
C GLY A 191 13.55 -5.16 17.13
N THR A 192 13.05 -3.95 16.92
CA THR A 192 12.48 -3.13 17.99
C THR A 192 11.06 -2.69 17.69
N VAL A 193 10.23 -2.63 18.72
CA VAL A 193 8.91 -2.01 18.68
C VAL A 193 8.65 -1.26 19.99
N ALA A 194 8.11 -0.05 19.86
CA ALA A 194 7.65 0.78 20.95
C ALA A 194 6.22 1.24 20.67
N VAL A 195 5.35 1.12 21.65
CA VAL A 195 3.93 1.49 21.58
C VAL A 195 3.66 2.59 22.60
N ASP A 196 3.24 3.75 22.14
CA ASP A 196 2.84 4.83 23.03
C ASP A 196 1.51 4.48 23.72
N SER A 197 1.48 4.55 25.05
CA SER A 197 0.34 4.08 25.84
C SER A 197 -0.92 4.92 25.64
N GLU A 198 -0.78 6.21 25.35
CA GLU A 198 -1.89 7.17 25.27
C GLU A 198 -2.43 7.28 23.85
N THR A 199 -1.53 7.42 22.88
CA THR A 199 -1.87 7.66 21.47
C THR A 199 -1.99 6.37 20.66
N GLY A 200 -1.43 5.25 21.15
CA GLY A 200 -1.32 4.01 20.41
C GLY A 200 -0.31 4.04 19.27
N ARG A 201 0.48 5.13 19.11
CA ARG A 201 1.54 5.21 18.09
C ARG A 201 2.49 4.04 18.23
N ILE A 202 2.74 3.32 17.14
CA ILE A 202 3.71 2.23 17.08
C ILE A 202 4.91 2.70 16.28
N THR A 203 6.10 2.69 16.88
CA THR A 203 7.37 2.93 16.18
C THR A 203 8.25 1.70 16.28
N GLY A 204 9.15 1.52 15.32
CA GLY A 204 10.04 0.37 15.39
C GLY A 204 11.05 0.31 14.28
N SER A 205 11.83 -0.76 14.30
CA SER A 205 12.86 -1.03 13.33
C SER A 205 13.17 -2.50 13.20
N GLY A 206 13.79 -2.86 12.08
CA GLY A 206 14.35 -4.18 11.86
C GLY A 206 15.53 -4.10 10.90
N ARG A 207 16.46 -5.04 11.06
CA ARG A 207 17.50 -5.31 10.09
C ARG A 207 17.11 -6.55 9.31
N PHE A 208 17.12 -6.49 7.99
CA PHE A 208 16.59 -7.53 7.12
C PHE A 208 17.64 -7.99 6.12
N ARG A 209 17.49 -9.20 5.61
CA ARG A 209 18.36 -9.67 4.53
C ARG A 209 17.89 -9.06 3.22
N SER A 210 18.87 -8.75 2.41
CA SER A 210 18.71 -8.51 0.99
C SER A 210 18.26 -9.77 0.25
N SER A 211 17.54 -9.61 -0.87
CA SER A 211 17.09 -10.74 -1.70
C SER A 211 18.18 -11.20 -2.68
N PHE A 212 18.77 -10.27 -3.42
CA PHE A 212 19.76 -10.53 -4.47
C PHE A 212 21.19 -10.15 -4.08
N SER A 213 21.38 -9.36 -3.02
CA SER A 213 22.71 -9.06 -2.48
C SER A 213 23.04 -9.86 -1.22
N LYS A 214 24.32 -9.97 -0.86
CA LYS A 214 24.78 -10.60 0.40
C LYS A 214 24.67 -9.65 1.60
N GLY A 215 23.97 -8.52 1.43
CA GLY A 215 23.89 -7.43 2.37
C GLY A 215 22.72 -7.54 3.36
N TYR A 216 22.63 -6.50 4.16
CA TYR A 216 21.50 -6.25 5.03
C TYR A 216 21.14 -4.79 4.90
N TYR A 217 19.85 -4.48 5.01
CA TYR A 217 19.37 -3.12 5.15
C TYR A 217 18.60 -2.99 6.48
N SER A 218 18.49 -1.76 6.97
CA SER A 218 17.64 -1.46 8.12
C SER A 218 16.47 -0.64 7.64
N ALA A 219 15.27 -1.01 8.07
CA ALA A 219 14.06 -0.25 7.82
C ALA A 219 13.43 0.15 9.15
N TYR A 220 12.75 1.29 9.12
CA TYR A 220 12.12 1.92 10.27
C TYR A 220 10.70 2.31 9.87
N PHE A 221 9.79 2.24 10.84
CA PHE A 221 8.41 2.63 10.62
C PHE A 221 7.87 3.48 11.78
N CYS A 222 6.81 4.21 11.47
CA CYS A 222 6.01 4.96 12.43
C CYS A 222 4.54 4.88 12.02
N THR A 223 3.71 4.27 12.85
CA THR A 223 2.29 4.07 12.61
C THR A 223 1.48 4.84 13.63
N ASP A 224 0.67 5.78 13.15
CA ASP A 224 -0.32 6.50 13.92
C ASP A 224 -1.74 6.07 13.55
N PHE A 225 -2.67 6.18 14.50
CA PHE A 225 -4.06 5.80 14.31
C PHE A 225 -5.02 6.99 14.48
N SER A 226 -6.08 7.01 13.68
CA SER A 226 -7.22 7.92 13.80
C SER A 226 -8.51 7.12 13.64
N GLY A 227 -9.55 7.39 14.43
CA GLY A 227 -10.80 6.64 14.40
C GLY A 227 -11.43 6.48 15.79
N PRO A 228 -12.11 5.35 16.05
CA PRO A 228 -12.67 5.02 17.35
C PRO A 228 -11.67 5.13 18.52
N ALA A 229 -12.19 5.29 19.73
CA ALA A 229 -11.36 5.37 20.93
C ALA A 229 -10.51 4.11 21.10
N ILE A 230 -9.24 4.32 21.49
CA ILE A 230 -8.34 3.23 21.84
C ILE A 230 -8.74 2.69 23.21
N ARG A 231 -8.97 1.38 23.28
CA ARG A 231 -9.24 0.64 24.51
C ARG A 231 -7.96 0.39 25.28
N ASP A 232 -7.01 -0.24 24.62
CA ASP A 232 -5.67 -0.53 25.13
C ASP A 232 -4.75 -0.90 23.96
N ASN A 233 -3.48 -1.11 24.27
CA ASN A 233 -2.44 -1.41 23.31
C ASN A 233 -1.30 -2.16 24.01
N GLY A 234 -0.35 -2.70 23.26
CA GLY A 234 0.77 -3.42 23.84
C GLY A 234 1.62 -4.11 22.82
N VAL A 235 2.41 -5.08 23.27
CA VAL A 235 3.29 -5.87 22.41
C VAL A 235 2.92 -7.35 22.46
N PHE A 236 3.31 -8.07 21.42
CA PHE A 236 3.22 -9.53 21.39
C PHE A 236 4.58 -10.15 21.06
N VAL A 237 4.79 -11.35 21.59
CA VAL A 237 5.89 -12.25 21.24
C VAL A 237 5.32 -13.64 21.06
N ASN A 238 5.57 -14.22 19.89
CA ASN A 238 4.98 -15.46 19.43
C ASN A 238 3.44 -15.39 19.51
N SER A 239 2.80 -16.25 20.30
CA SER A 239 1.34 -16.28 20.49
C SER A 239 0.87 -15.59 21.77
N ARG A 240 1.75 -14.85 22.47
CA ARG A 240 1.41 -14.21 23.74
C ARG A 240 1.54 -12.72 23.64
N ALA A 241 0.57 -12.02 24.23
CA ALA A 241 0.52 -10.57 24.24
C ALA A 241 0.53 -10.03 25.68
N SER A 242 0.92 -8.77 25.80
CA SER A 242 0.83 -8.04 27.07
C SER A 242 0.40 -6.61 26.79
N THR A 243 -0.64 -6.16 27.50
CA THR A 243 -1.06 -4.75 27.52
C THR A 243 -0.20 -3.89 28.44
N ASP A 244 0.59 -4.50 29.34
CA ASP A 244 1.42 -3.78 30.30
C ASP A 244 2.79 -3.41 29.72
N VAL A 245 3.26 -4.17 28.73
CA VAL A 245 4.56 -3.95 28.09
C VAL A 245 4.38 -3.11 26.83
N LYS A 246 5.18 -2.04 26.74
CA LYS A 246 5.14 -1.07 25.63
C LYS A 246 6.39 -1.08 24.75
N ASN A 247 7.48 -1.63 25.24
CA ASN A 247 8.77 -1.63 24.54
C ASN A 247 9.29 -3.05 24.46
N LEU A 248 9.73 -3.45 23.27
CA LEU A 248 10.26 -4.76 23.00
C LEU A 248 11.46 -4.67 22.07
N THR A 249 12.55 -5.30 22.48
CA THR A 249 13.66 -5.67 21.58
C THR A 249 13.66 -7.17 21.46
N VAL A 250 13.56 -7.68 20.23
CA VAL A 250 13.40 -9.11 19.96
C VAL A 250 14.60 -9.65 19.17
N SER A 251 15.12 -10.77 19.63
CA SER A 251 16.11 -11.58 18.92
C SER A 251 15.43 -12.70 18.13
N ARG A 252 16.18 -13.34 17.23
CA ARG A 252 15.74 -14.57 16.58
C ARG A 252 15.62 -15.69 17.60
N GLY A 253 14.79 -16.68 17.28
CA GLY A 253 14.62 -17.87 18.10
C GLY A 253 15.86 -18.77 18.09
N ILE A 254 15.89 -19.73 19.01
CA ILE A 254 17.01 -20.70 19.16
C ILE A 254 17.34 -21.48 17.88
N ASN A 255 16.36 -21.64 16.99
CA ASN A 255 16.51 -22.33 15.71
C ASN A 255 16.95 -21.41 14.56
N GLY A 256 17.28 -20.14 14.83
CA GLY A 256 17.77 -19.16 13.86
C GLY A 256 16.69 -18.45 13.02
N TYR A 257 15.41 -18.78 13.22
CA TYR A 257 14.29 -18.10 12.57
C TYR A 257 13.85 -16.85 13.36
N PRO A 258 13.35 -15.79 12.70
CA PRO A 258 12.77 -14.67 13.42
C PRO A 258 11.59 -15.13 14.28
N LEU A 259 11.61 -14.76 15.55
CA LEU A 259 10.48 -15.01 16.45
C LEU A 259 9.36 -14.00 16.12
N PRO A 260 8.10 -14.42 15.89
CA PRO A 260 7.00 -13.48 15.63
C PRO A 260 6.91 -12.47 16.77
N ALA A 261 6.82 -11.19 16.46
CA ALA A 261 6.80 -10.14 17.46
C ALA A 261 6.35 -8.82 16.84
N GLY A 262 5.73 -7.97 17.66
CA GLY A 262 5.22 -6.69 17.18
C GLY A 262 4.42 -5.93 18.22
N GLY A 263 3.76 -4.87 17.78
CA GLY A 263 2.83 -4.07 18.57
C GLY A 263 1.39 -4.33 18.17
N PHE A 264 0.43 -3.96 19.01
CA PHE A 264 -0.98 -3.94 18.66
C PHE A 264 -1.71 -2.78 19.33
N VAL A 265 -2.82 -2.37 18.72
CA VAL A 265 -3.80 -1.44 19.29
C VAL A 265 -5.18 -2.09 19.21
N ARG A 266 -5.93 -2.04 20.32
CA ARG A 266 -7.34 -2.44 20.39
C ARG A 266 -8.23 -1.20 20.50
N PHE A 267 -9.35 -1.24 19.79
CA PHE A 267 -10.32 -0.17 19.75
C PHE A 267 -11.58 -0.56 20.53
N GLU A 268 -12.31 0.45 21.02
CA GLU A 268 -13.52 0.23 21.82
C GLU A 268 -14.70 -0.27 20.98
N SER A 269 -14.80 0.13 19.71
CA SER A 269 -15.89 -0.28 18.83
C SER A 269 -15.50 -0.27 17.35
N ALA A 270 -16.42 -0.77 16.52
CA ALA A 270 -16.35 -0.79 15.05
C ALA A 270 -17.30 0.24 14.39
N ASP A 271 -17.71 1.28 15.11
CA ASP A 271 -18.73 2.23 14.63
C ASP A 271 -18.23 3.18 13.53
N ALA A 272 -16.92 3.26 13.33
CA ALA A 272 -16.27 4.02 12.28
C ALA A 272 -14.99 3.29 11.81
N PRO A 273 -14.51 3.55 10.59
CA PRO A 273 -13.24 3.02 10.12
C PRO A 273 -12.07 3.46 11.00
N VAL A 274 -11.06 2.60 11.11
CA VAL A 274 -9.75 2.96 11.68
C VAL A 274 -8.81 3.33 10.54
N LEU A 275 -8.29 4.54 10.59
CA LEU A 275 -7.22 4.99 9.71
C LEU A 275 -5.87 4.72 10.36
N ALA A 276 -4.95 4.08 9.63
CA ALA A 276 -3.57 3.88 10.07
C ALA A 276 -2.62 4.58 9.09
N ARG A 277 -1.95 5.64 9.55
CA ARG A 277 -0.94 6.37 8.79
C ARG A 277 0.44 5.78 9.11
N VAL A 278 1.04 5.13 8.13
CA VAL A 278 2.32 4.42 8.28
C VAL A 278 3.40 5.15 7.49
N GLY A 279 4.33 5.80 8.18
CA GLY A 279 5.57 6.31 7.61
C GLY A 279 6.66 5.26 7.58
N VAL A 280 7.52 5.33 6.57
CA VAL A 280 8.70 4.46 6.44
C VAL A 280 9.95 5.28 6.22
N SER A 281 11.09 4.74 6.65
CA SER A 281 12.41 5.30 6.35
C SER A 281 13.48 4.21 6.44
N PHE A 282 14.57 4.39 5.70
CA PHE A 282 15.80 3.60 5.83
C PHE A 282 16.85 4.31 6.71
N ILE A 283 16.52 5.48 7.27
CA ILE A 283 17.39 6.29 8.13
C ILE A 283 17.02 6.13 9.61
N SER A 284 15.76 6.42 9.99
CA SER A 284 15.32 6.34 11.38
C SER A 284 13.79 6.34 11.53
N ALA A 285 13.30 5.87 12.68
CA ALA A 285 11.88 5.95 13.03
C ALA A 285 11.40 7.41 13.18
N ALA A 286 12.28 8.32 13.63
CA ALA A 286 11.96 9.74 13.73
C ALA A 286 11.72 10.37 12.34
N GLN A 287 12.54 10.02 11.35
CA GLN A 287 12.33 10.45 9.96
C GLN A 287 11.06 9.85 9.37
N ALA A 288 10.77 8.56 9.66
CA ALA A 288 9.52 7.92 9.25
C ALA A 288 8.29 8.68 9.80
N CYS A 289 8.28 9.02 11.10
CA CYS A 289 7.19 9.81 11.68
C CYS A 289 7.08 11.20 11.03
N ALA A 290 8.20 11.93 10.93
CA ALA A 290 8.20 13.30 10.40
C ALA A 290 7.73 13.37 8.94
N SER A 291 8.12 12.39 8.11
CA SER A 291 7.65 12.29 6.73
C SER A 291 6.15 12.00 6.66
N ALA A 292 5.64 11.05 7.44
CA ALA A 292 4.21 10.74 7.48
C ALA A 292 3.36 11.91 7.97
N GLU A 293 3.76 12.56 9.06
CA GLU A 293 3.06 13.73 9.61
C GLU A 293 3.03 14.91 8.64
N ARG A 294 4.12 15.11 7.90
CA ARG A 294 4.23 16.18 6.90
C ARG A 294 3.42 15.89 5.63
N GLU A 295 3.43 14.65 5.17
CA GLU A 295 2.80 14.27 3.89
C GLU A 295 1.30 13.99 4.03
N ILE A 296 0.83 13.52 5.20
CA ILE A 296 -0.57 13.17 5.45
C ILE A 296 -1.01 13.75 6.81
N PRO A 297 -1.06 15.08 6.99
CA PRO A 297 -1.32 15.70 8.30
C PRO A 297 -2.71 15.39 8.88
N ASP A 298 -3.73 15.34 8.01
CA ASP A 298 -5.14 15.40 8.41
C ASP A 298 -5.90 14.05 8.27
N TYR A 299 -5.22 12.98 7.86
CA TYR A 299 -5.81 11.65 7.62
C TYR A 299 -6.96 11.63 6.59
N ASP A 300 -7.04 12.62 5.70
CA ASP A 300 -8.04 12.61 4.63
C ASP A 300 -7.69 11.57 3.57
N PHE A 301 -8.25 10.37 3.72
CA PHE A 301 -7.98 9.24 2.84
C PHE A 301 -8.33 9.55 1.38
N ASP A 302 -9.50 10.15 1.15
CA ASP A 302 -9.99 10.39 -0.20
C ASP A 302 -9.15 11.48 -0.89
N ALA A 303 -8.72 12.51 -0.15
CA ALA A 303 -7.80 13.51 -0.67
C ALA A 303 -6.42 12.94 -1.01
N VAL A 304 -5.86 12.05 -0.17
CA VAL A 304 -4.58 11.39 -0.47
C VAL A 304 -4.72 10.47 -1.69
N ALA A 305 -5.81 9.70 -1.79
CA ALA A 305 -6.08 8.84 -2.93
C ALA A 305 -6.26 9.64 -4.23
N GLN A 306 -6.93 10.78 -4.16
CA GLN A 306 -7.06 11.68 -5.31
C GLN A 306 -5.71 12.27 -5.70
N ALA A 307 -4.91 12.74 -4.75
CA ALA A 307 -3.57 13.29 -5.02
C ALA A 307 -2.63 12.25 -5.66
N ALA A 308 -2.70 10.99 -5.20
CA ALA A 308 -1.94 9.89 -5.80
C ALA A 308 -2.40 9.60 -7.24
N SER A 309 -3.72 9.57 -7.47
CA SER A 309 -4.31 9.42 -8.81
C SER A 309 -3.89 10.57 -9.75
N ASP A 310 -3.92 11.82 -9.26
CA ASP A 310 -3.52 13.00 -10.02
C ASP A 310 -2.03 12.97 -10.40
N ALA A 311 -1.17 12.50 -9.50
CA ALA A 311 0.25 12.30 -9.78
C ALA A 311 0.48 11.30 -10.93
N TRP A 312 -0.31 10.23 -10.98
CA TRP A 312 -0.29 9.28 -12.10
C TRP A 312 -0.86 9.87 -13.38
N ALA A 313 -1.97 10.59 -13.32
CA ALA A 313 -2.56 11.26 -14.47
C ALA A 313 -1.56 12.24 -15.11
N ALA A 314 -0.82 12.99 -14.29
CA ALA A 314 0.22 13.91 -14.76
C ALA A 314 1.36 13.18 -15.50
N LYS A 315 1.77 11.99 -15.03
CA LYS A 315 2.83 11.20 -15.69
C LYS A 315 2.34 10.54 -16.98
N LEU A 316 1.18 9.90 -16.93
CA LEU A 316 0.64 9.13 -18.06
C LEU A 316 0.04 10.04 -19.14
N GLY A 317 -0.47 11.21 -18.76
CA GLY A 317 -0.99 12.23 -19.67
C GLY A 317 0.06 12.85 -20.61
N ALA A 318 1.35 12.61 -20.34
CA ALA A 318 2.42 12.96 -21.28
C ALA A 318 2.36 12.14 -22.60
N ILE A 319 1.60 11.04 -22.61
CA ILE A 319 1.45 10.14 -23.74
C ILE A 319 -0.01 10.09 -24.16
N SER A 320 -0.28 10.46 -25.42
CA SER A 320 -1.60 10.31 -26.05
C SER A 320 -1.54 9.23 -27.12
N ILE A 321 -2.50 8.31 -27.10
CA ILE A 321 -2.69 7.32 -28.17
C ILE A 321 -3.95 7.64 -28.97
N SER A 322 -3.94 7.37 -30.27
CA SER A 322 -5.14 7.45 -31.11
C SER A 322 -5.86 6.12 -31.09
N THR A 323 -7.07 6.08 -30.53
CA THR A 323 -7.94 4.91 -30.61
C THR A 323 -8.77 4.99 -31.89
N GLY A 324 -8.53 4.05 -32.81
CA GLY A 324 -9.09 4.06 -34.16
C GLY A 324 -8.13 3.38 -35.15
N GLY A 325 -8.65 2.71 -36.16
CA GLY A 325 -7.81 2.02 -37.16
C GLY A 325 -7.21 0.68 -36.73
N GLY A 326 -7.78 0.01 -35.71
CA GLY A 326 -7.38 -1.35 -35.30
C GLY A 326 -6.76 -1.47 -33.90
N VAL A 327 -6.57 -0.36 -33.18
CA VAL A 327 -6.21 -0.37 -31.75
C VAL A 327 -7.49 -0.55 -30.93
N ASP A 328 -7.68 -1.74 -30.36
CA ASP A 328 -8.75 -2.00 -29.41
C ASP A 328 -8.39 -1.56 -27.98
N ALA A 329 -9.38 -1.56 -27.09
CA ALA A 329 -9.19 -1.17 -25.70
C ALA A 329 -8.20 -2.06 -24.94
N SER A 330 -8.07 -3.34 -25.32
CA SER A 330 -7.14 -4.27 -24.67
C SER A 330 -5.69 -3.91 -24.97
N LEU A 331 -5.40 -3.46 -26.19
CA LEU A 331 -4.07 -2.98 -26.56
C LEU A 331 -3.72 -1.67 -25.83
N ALA A 332 -4.70 -0.76 -25.70
CA ALA A 332 -4.54 0.45 -24.89
C ALA A 332 -4.25 0.10 -23.41
N THR A 333 -4.98 -0.88 -22.86
CA THR A 333 -4.75 -1.36 -21.49
C THR A 333 -3.34 -1.91 -21.31
N ASN A 334 -2.90 -2.80 -22.21
CA ASN A 334 -1.54 -3.35 -22.17
C ASN A 334 -0.48 -2.26 -22.26
N PHE A 335 -0.68 -1.27 -23.14
CA PHE A 335 0.24 -0.15 -23.32
C PHE A 335 0.37 0.71 -22.05
N TYR A 336 -0.74 1.26 -21.54
CA TYR A 336 -0.71 2.13 -20.37
C TYR A 336 -0.30 1.39 -19.10
N SER A 337 -0.70 0.13 -18.95
CA SER A 337 -0.24 -0.70 -17.83
C SER A 337 1.27 -1.00 -17.94
N GLY A 338 1.81 -1.20 -19.14
CA GLY A 338 3.24 -1.34 -19.36
C GLY A 338 4.02 -0.07 -18.98
N ILE A 339 3.54 1.10 -19.43
CA ILE A 339 4.14 2.40 -19.09
C ILE A 339 4.08 2.66 -17.58
N TYR A 340 2.94 2.41 -16.93
CA TYR A 340 2.76 2.51 -15.49
C TYR A 340 3.88 1.78 -14.73
N ARG A 341 4.14 0.53 -15.10
CA ARG A 341 5.16 -0.31 -14.45
C ARG A 341 6.59 0.24 -14.57
N THR A 342 6.92 1.02 -15.60
CA THR A 342 8.25 1.65 -15.74
C THR A 342 8.49 2.79 -14.75
N MET A 343 7.44 3.21 -14.02
CA MET A 343 7.50 4.25 -13.01
C MET A 343 7.16 3.72 -11.61
N VAL A 344 6.88 2.42 -11.48
CA VAL A 344 6.80 1.76 -10.17
C VAL A 344 8.21 1.50 -9.63
N ASN A 345 9.12 1.05 -10.51
CA ASN A 345 10.55 0.88 -10.22
C ASN A 345 11.38 1.60 -11.31
N PRO A 346 12.50 2.26 -10.96
CA PRO A 346 13.09 2.38 -9.63
C PRO A 346 12.29 3.27 -8.67
N GLN A 347 12.57 3.18 -7.37
CA GLN A 347 12.04 4.07 -6.36
C GLN A 347 12.98 5.25 -6.17
N ASN A 348 12.43 6.43 -5.90
CA ASN A 348 13.22 7.60 -5.55
C ASN A 348 13.50 7.59 -4.05
N TYR A 349 14.71 7.17 -3.68
CA TYR A 349 15.23 7.13 -2.31
C TYR A 349 16.08 8.35 -1.95
N THR A 350 15.84 9.49 -2.60
CA THR A 350 16.49 10.75 -2.21
C THR A 350 16.19 11.08 -0.75
N GLY A 351 17.22 11.23 0.07
CA GLY A 351 17.06 11.44 1.52
C GLY A 351 16.85 10.16 2.34
N GLU A 352 16.78 8.99 1.68
CA GLU A 352 16.62 7.69 2.32
C GLU A 352 17.86 6.78 2.18
N ASN A 353 18.88 7.21 1.44
CA ASN A 353 20.15 6.49 1.38
C ASN A 353 21.15 7.06 2.39
N PRO A 354 21.55 6.31 3.44
CA PRO A 354 22.48 6.79 4.47
C PRO A 354 23.90 7.01 3.94
N LEU A 355 24.21 6.55 2.73
CA LEU A 355 25.49 6.70 2.05
C LEU A 355 25.46 7.76 0.92
N TRP A 356 24.33 8.45 0.74
CA TRP A 356 24.15 9.45 -0.31
C TRP A 356 23.46 10.70 0.23
N ASP A 357 24.23 11.74 0.51
CA ASP A 357 23.79 12.98 1.17
C ASP A 357 24.16 14.26 0.40
N ASN A 358 24.56 14.14 -0.87
CA ASN A 358 25.04 15.26 -1.69
C ASN A 358 23.91 16.15 -2.27
N GLY A 359 22.64 15.86 -1.97
CA GLY A 359 21.47 16.61 -2.43
C GLY A 359 20.99 16.29 -3.86
N GLU A 360 21.70 15.41 -4.59
CA GLU A 360 21.27 14.95 -5.91
C GLU A 360 20.23 13.81 -5.79
N PRO A 361 19.33 13.66 -6.78
CA PRO A 361 18.37 12.58 -6.76
C PRO A 361 19.03 11.20 -6.72
N TYR A 362 18.54 10.32 -5.85
CA TYR A 362 18.99 8.92 -5.74
C TYR A 362 17.83 7.97 -6.03
N PHE A 363 17.95 7.20 -7.12
CA PHE A 363 16.97 6.20 -7.52
C PHE A 363 17.58 4.80 -7.43
N ASP A 364 16.91 3.88 -6.76
CA ASP A 364 17.34 2.48 -6.59
C ASP A 364 16.10 1.56 -6.54
N SER A 365 16.22 0.30 -6.09
CA SER A 365 15.21 -0.77 -6.19
C SER A 365 15.34 -1.63 -7.45
N PHE A 366 16.57 -1.79 -7.96
CA PHE A 366 16.85 -2.73 -9.04
C PHE A 366 17.16 -4.14 -8.53
N TYR A 367 17.93 -4.30 -7.44
CA TYR A 367 18.31 -5.61 -6.87
C TYR A 367 18.75 -5.48 -5.40
N TRP A 368 17.81 -5.46 -4.44
CA TRP A 368 18.11 -5.35 -3.01
C TRP A 368 18.86 -6.54 -2.45
#